data_AF-A0AAW0W773-F1
#
_entry.id   AF-A0AAW0W773-F1
#
_cell.length_a   1.000
_cell.length_b   1.000
_cell.length_c   1.000
_cell.angle_alpha   90.00
_cell.angle_beta   90.00
_cell.angle_gamma   90.00
#
_symmetry.space_group_name_H-M   'P 1'
#
loop_
_entity.id
_entity.type
_entity.pdbx_description
1 polymer ?
#
loop_
_entity_poly.entity_id
_entity_poly.type
_entity_poly.pdbx_seq_one_letter_code
_entity_poly.pdbx_strand_id
1 'polypeptide(L)'
;TTKMVDRLVNSEANARRIAMVESCFGTSGQSLNEPGRVLVGEGVLTKMCRKKPKPRQFFLFNDILVYGNIVLNKKKYNKQHIIPLEEVQLSSLEDDGPFRNGWLIKTPIKSFAVYAATATEKAEWMAHINKCVTDLLRKSGKKAAEKHAAVWVPDSETQVCMHCKKTQFTLINRRHHCRKCGKVVCGPCSSKKVILTHQSNKPLRVCLTCHDEISSSQSQTGNSTPVNSNMKETANDSSGEDDSDEDTDDPSIHSPPATTELKIVSSDCFDVR
;
A
#
# COMPACT_ATOMS: atom_id res chain seq x y z
N THR A 1 -24.62 13.75 10.86
CA THR A 1 -23.16 13.47 10.92
C THR A 1 -22.36 14.14 9.80
N THR A 2 -22.93 14.36 8.60
CA THR A 2 -22.36 15.24 7.53
C THR A 2 -22.00 16.64 8.05
N LYS A 3 -22.80 17.18 8.98
CA LYS A 3 -22.68 18.51 9.58
C LYS A 3 -21.34 18.87 10.29
N MET A 4 -20.41 17.93 10.56
CA MET A 4 -19.22 18.22 11.40
C MET A 4 -17.88 18.21 10.64
N VAL A 5 -17.69 17.30 9.67
CA VAL A 5 -16.61 17.50 8.67
C VAL A 5 -16.81 18.88 8.05
N ASP A 6 -18.06 19.22 7.71
CA ASP A 6 -18.43 20.55 7.20
C ASP A 6 -18.16 21.71 8.19
N ARG A 7 -18.08 21.46 9.52
CA ARG A 7 -17.71 22.48 10.54
C ARG A 7 -16.20 22.64 10.73
N LEU A 8 -15.43 21.57 10.52
CA LEU A 8 -13.97 21.57 10.65
C LEU A 8 -13.27 21.94 9.34
N VAL A 9 -13.94 21.71 8.22
CA VAL A 9 -13.58 22.23 6.90
C VAL A 9 -13.36 23.74 7.06
N ASN A 10 -12.15 24.19 6.74
CA ASN A 10 -11.70 25.58 6.83
C ASN A 10 -11.54 26.16 8.25
N SER A 11 -11.58 25.35 9.30
CA SER A 11 -11.18 25.81 10.63
C SER A 11 -9.67 26.06 10.69
N GLU A 12 -9.23 27.12 11.37
CA GLU A 12 -7.80 27.37 11.59
C GLU A 12 -7.13 26.20 12.32
N ALA A 13 -7.86 25.54 13.23
CA ALA A 13 -7.37 24.37 13.94
C ALA A 13 -7.08 23.21 12.98
N ASN A 14 -7.92 22.99 11.96
CA ASN A 14 -7.63 22.01 10.93
C ASN A 14 -6.41 22.42 10.09
N ALA A 15 -6.37 23.66 9.59
CA ALA A 15 -5.23 24.15 8.80
C ALA A 15 -3.89 24.01 9.54
N ARG A 16 -3.84 24.37 10.83
CA ARG A 16 -2.64 24.21 11.69
C ARG A 16 -2.21 22.74 11.79
N ARG A 17 -3.16 21.82 11.98
CA ARG A 17 -2.86 20.37 12.06
C ARG A 17 -2.32 19.82 10.74
N ILE A 18 -2.89 20.23 9.59
CA ILE A 18 -2.39 19.81 8.27
C ILE A 18 -0.96 20.32 8.06
N ALA A 19 -0.71 21.60 8.37
CA ALA A 19 0.63 22.19 8.28
C ALA A 19 1.67 21.47 9.17
N MET A 20 1.26 21.01 10.37
CA MET A 20 2.10 20.18 11.23
C MET A 20 2.47 18.86 10.55
N VAL A 21 1.52 18.17 9.91
CA VAL A 21 1.81 16.94 9.16
C VAL A 21 2.80 17.21 8.01
N GLU A 22 2.57 18.25 7.22
CA GLU A 22 3.47 18.65 6.11
C GLU A 22 4.88 18.93 6.60
N SER A 23 5.03 19.70 7.69
CA SER A 23 6.32 20.02 8.28
C SER A 23 7.10 18.77 8.71
N CYS A 24 6.41 17.70 9.13
CA CYS A 24 7.05 16.45 9.50
C CYS A 24 7.67 15.73 8.30
N PHE A 25 7.13 15.90 7.09
CA PHE A 25 7.71 15.37 5.85
C PHE A 25 8.77 16.30 5.23
N GLY A 26 8.78 17.57 5.65
CA GLY A 26 9.73 18.59 5.18
C GLY A 26 9.67 18.80 3.67
N THR A 27 10.80 19.20 3.08
CA THR A 27 10.92 19.49 1.63
C THR A 27 10.78 18.25 0.74
N SER A 28 10.81 17.05 1.32
CA SER A 28 10.62 15.79 0.58
C SER A 28 9.15 15.39 0.40
N GLY A 29 8.24 16.06 1.12
CA GLY A 29 6.81 15.83 1.03
C GLY A 29 6.11 16.66 -0.04
N GLN A 30 4.97 16.18 -0.51
CA GLN A 30 3.99 16.91 -1.29
C GLN A 30 3.03 17.68 -0.37
N SER A 31 2.46 18.76 -0.90
CA SER A 31 1.43 19.57 -0.24
C SER A 31 0.21 18.71 0.10
N LEU A 32 -0.24 18.81 1.36
CA LEU A 32 -1.46 18.24 1.87
C LEU A 32 -2.53 19.30 2.10
N ASN A 33 -2.22 20.59 2.05
CA ASN A 33 -3.19 21.65 2.22
C ASN A 33 -4.07 21.86 0.98
N GLU A 34 -5.22 21.18 0.94
CA GLU A 34 -6.23 21.29 -0.11
C GLU A 34 -7.58 21.79 0.46
N PRO A 35 -8.32 22.64 -0.27
CA PRO A 35 -9.65 23.10 0.15
C PRO A 35 -10.58 21.93 0.47
N GLY A 36 -11.25 21.99 1.62
CA GLY A 36 -12.17 20.94 2.06
C GLY A 36 -11.50 19.68 2.65
N ARG A 37 -10.16 19.59 2.66
CA ARG A 37 -9.45 18.49 3.30
C ARG A 37 -9.44 18.64 4.82
N VAL A 38 -9.71 17.55 5.52
CA VAL A 38 -9.73 17.49 7.00
C VAL A 38 -8.89 16.33 7.48
N LEU A 39 -8.00 16.58 8.44
CA LEU A 39 -7.29 15.51 9.16
C LEU A 39 -8.24 14.85 10.16
N VAL A 40 -8.54 13.57 9.91
CA VAL A 40 -9.49 12.74 10.67
C VAL A 40 -8.79 12.02 11.82
N GLY A 41 -7.64 11.41 11.55
CA GLY A 41 -6.89 10.64 12.55
C GLY A 41 -5.46 10.37 12.14
N GLU A 42 -4.62 10.04 13.11
CA GLU A 42 -3.22 9.67 12.88
C GLU A 42 -2.78 8.58 13.85
N GLY A 43 -1.83 7.73 13.44
CA GLY A 43 -1.34 6.65 14.29
C GLY A 43 -0.27 5.82 13.61
N VAL A 44 0.40 4.98 14.39
CA VAL A 44 1.40 4.06 13.86
C VAL A 44 0.73 2.73 13.56
N LEU A 45 0.90 2.23 12.34
CA LEU A 45 0.51 0.86 12.01
C LEU A 45 1.73 0.08 11.57
N THR A 46 1.75 -1.22 11.85
CA THR A 46 2.77 -2.11 11.31
C THR A 46 2.38 -2.53 9.91
N LYS A 47 3.11 -2.05 8.91
CA LYS A 47 2.90 -2.43 7.51
C LYS A 47 3.69 -3.70 7.19
N MET A 48 3.03 -4.69 6.61
CA MET A 48 3.72 -5.86 6.07
C MET A 48 4.48 -5.45 4.80
N CYS A 49 5.80 -5.57 4.86
CA CYS A 49 6.69 -5.40 3.71
C CYS A 49 7.26 -6.77 3.31
N ARG A 50 7.89 -6.84 2.13
CA ARG A 50 8.44 -8.09 1.59
C ARG A 50 9.33 -8.85 2.57
N LYS A 51 10.27 -8.13 3.20
CA LYS A 51 11.30 -8.72 4.06
C LYS A 51 10.85 -8.85 5.51
N LYS A 52 10.36 -7.76 6.10
CA LYS A 52 9.98 -7.68 7.50
C LYS A 52 8.81 -6.72 7.70
N PRO A 53 7.95 -6.93 8.72
CA PRO A 53 6.99 -5.92 9.15
C PRO A 53 7.73 -4.65 9.58
N LYS A 54 7.22 -3.47 9.18
CA LYS A 54 7.84 -2.20 9.58
C LYS A 54 6.78 -1.20 10.07
N PRO A 55 7.05 -0.46 11.16
CA PRO A 55 6.16 0.60 11.61
C PRO A 55 6.17 1.73 10.60
N ARG A 56 5.00 2.30 10.35
CA ARG A 56 4.80 3.47 9.50
C ARG A 56 3.82 4.40 10.19
N GLN A 57 4.08 5.70 10.08
CA GLN A 57 3.10 6.69 10.51
C GLN A 57 2.04 6.81 9.42
N PHE A 58 0.77 6.67 9.79
CA PHE A 58 -0.39 6.86 8.94
C PHE A 58 -1.16 8.11 9.37
N PHE A 59 -1.72 8.81 8.39
CA PHE A 59 -2.62 9.95 8.55
C PHE A 59 -3.84 9.73 7.67
N LEU A 60 -5.01 9.68 8.28
CA LEU A 60 -6.28 9.63 7.58
C LEU A 60 -6.80 11.05 7.40
N PHE A 61 -6.96 11.45 6.14
CA PHE A 61 -7.76 12.60 5.77
C PHE A 61 -9.13 12.12 5.27
N ASN A 62 -10.06 13.03 5.07
CA ASN A 62 -11.40 12.72 4.56
C ASN A 62 -11.42 12.28 3.08
N ASP A 63 -10.37 12.57 2.32
CA ASP A 63 -10.24 12.28 0.88
C ASP A 63 -9.02 11.42 0.52
N ILE A 64 -7.97 11.42 1.36
CA ILE A 64 -6.73 10.68 1.14
C ILE A 64 -6.27 9.92 2.40
N LEU A 65 -5.55 8.82 2.19
CA LEU A 65 -4.74 8.17 3.21
C LEU A 65 -3.26 8.45 2.92
N VAL A 66 -2.54 8.98 3.91
CA VAL A 66 -1.12 9.28 3.79
C VAL A 66 -0.33 8.39 4.74
N TYR A 67 0.82 7.88 4.29
CA TYR A 67 1.76 7.20 5.20
C TYR A 67 3.21 7.45 4.82
N GLY A 68 4.11 7.25 5.78
CA GLY A 68 5.55 7.40 5.58
C GLY A 68 6.39 6.61 6.56
N ASN A 69 7.69 6.54 6.28
CA ASN A 69 8.66 5.97 7.19
C ASN A 69 8.87 6.90 8.39
N ILE A 70 9.02 6.30 9.57
CA ILE A 70 9.35 7.02 10.79
C ILE A 70 10.87 7.18 10.86
N VAL A 71 11.36 8.42 10.73
CA VAL A 71 12.78 8.76 10.92
C VAL A 71 13.00 9.18 12.37
N LEU A 72 12.17 10.10 12.84
CA LEU A 72 12.13 10.51 14.25
C LEU A 72 10.67 10.66 14.65
N ASN A 73 10.24 9.88 15.64
CA ASN A 73 8.84 9.80 16.03
C ASN A 73 8.27 11.21 16.30
N LYS A 74 7.12 11.53 15.69
CA LYS A 74 6.43 12.84 15.79
C LYS A 74 7.23 14.07 15.36
N LYS A 75 8.40 13.89 14.74
CA LYS A 75 9.26 15.00 14.33
C LYS A 75 9.66 14.95 12.86
N LYS A 76 9.93 13.76 12.32
CA LYS A 76 10.43 13.60 10.96
C LYS A 76 9.97 12.28 10.33
N TYR A 77 9.35 12.40 9.16
CA TYR A 77 8.93 11.30 8.30
C TYR A 77 9.54 11.46 6.90
N ASN A 78 9.70 10.36 6.17
CA ASN A 78 10.12 10.37 4.77
C ASN A 78 9.39 9.29 3.94
N LYS A 79 9.67 9.22 2.63
CA LYS A 79 8.94 8.36 1.67
C LYS A 79 7.42 8.53 1.80
N GLN A 80 6.95 9.76 1.60
CA GLN A 80 5.53 10.08 1.67
C GLN A 80 4.77 9.33 0.57
N HIS A 81 3.75 8.58 0.97
CA HIS A 81 2.82 7.92 0.06
C HIS A 81 1.42 8.51 0.28
N ILE A 82 0.80 8.96 -0.80
CA ILE A 82 -0.56 9.53 -0.79
C ILE A 82 -1.45 8.58 -1.60
N ILE A 83 -2.54 8.11 -0.99
CA ILE A 83 -3.50 7.20 -1.60
C ILE A 83 -4.87 7.89 -1.60
N PRO A 84 -5.48 8.15 -2.78
CA PRO A 84 -6.86 8.60 -2.86
C PRO A 84 -7.81 7.58 -2.24
N LEU A 85 -8.69 8.00 -1.30
CA LEU A 85 -9.60 7.09 -0.63
C LEU A 85 -10.65 6.50 -1.58
N GLU A 86 -10.99 7.16 -2.67
CA GLU A 86 -11.91 6.63 -3.68
C GLU A 86 -11.42 5.30 -4.31
N GLU A 87 -10.13 5.03 -4.23
CA GLU A 87 -9.48 3.82 -4.74
C GLU A 87 -9.26 2.74 -3.66
N VAL A 88 -9.65 3.00 -2.41
CA VAL A 88 -9.36 2.13 -1.27
C VAL A 88 -10.51 1.17 -1.00
N GLN A 89 -10.19 -0.12 -0.95
CA GLN A 89 -11.06 -1.15 -0.38
C GLN A 89 -10.38 -1.84 0.79
N LEU A 90 -11.10 -2.05 1.89
CA LEU A 90 -10.60 -2.77 3.05
C LEU A 90 -11.08 -4.22 3.08
N SER A 91 -10.27 -5.10 3.65
CA SER A 91 -10.63 -6.49 3.93
C SER A 91 -9.98 -6.93 5.23
N SER A 92 -10.76 -7.38 6.21
CA SER A 92 -10.20 -7.94 7.45
C SER A 92 -9.31 -9.14 7.14
N LEU A 93 -8.25 -9.32 7.92
CA LEU A 93 -7.47 -10.55 7.98
C LEU A 93 -7.81 -11.31 9.27
N GLU A 94 -7.73 -12.63 9.19
CA GLU A 94 -7.79 -13.52 10.34
C GLU A 94 -6.48 -13.42 11.14
N ASP A 95 -6.57 -13.67 12.43
CA ASP A 95 -5.39 -13.73 13.30
C ASP A 95 -4.63 -15.03 13.00
N ASP A 96 -3.32 -14.94 12.77
CA ASP A 96 -2.45 -16.10 12.53
C ASP A 96 -1.14 -15.95 13.32
N GLY A 97 -0.97 -16.79 14.34
CA GLY A 97 0.18 -16.75 15.24
C GLY A 97 0.45 -15.34 15.81
N PRO A 98 1.62 -14.73 15.54
CA PRO A 98 1.96 -13.39 16.03
C PRO A 98 1.27 -12.26 15.26
N PHE A 99 0.64 -12.56 14.12
CA PHE A 99 -0.02 -11.57 13.25
C PHE A 99 -1.48 -11.44 13.63
N ARG A 100 -1.76 -10.48 14.51
CA ARG A 100 -3.11 -10.22 15.03
C ARG A 100 -3.57 -8.81 14.71
N ASN A 101 -4.88 -8.60 14.67
CA ASN A 101 -5.47 -7.30 14.39
C ASN A 101 -5.08 -6.76 12.99
N GLY A 102 -5.00 -7.64 12.01
CA GLY A 102 -4.63 -7.29 10.63
C GLY A 102 -5.80 -6.96 9.71
N TRP A 103 -5.54 -6.14 8.70
CA TRP A 103 -6.42 -5.96 7.53
C TRP A 103 -5.63 -5.59 6.28
N LEU A 104 -6.22 -5.80 5.11
CA LEU A 104 -5.70 -5.36 3.83
C LEU A 104 -6.21 -3.98 3.49
N ILE A 105 -5.30 -3.10 3.06
CA ILE A 105 -5.61 -1.90 2.29
C ILE A 105 -5.37 -2.25 0.83
N LYS A 106 -6.44 -2.34 0.04
CA LYS A 106 -6.38 -2.68 -1.39
C LYS A 106 -6.50 -1.40 -2.21
N THR A 107 -5.60 -1.24 -3.18
CA THR A 107 -5.61 -0.11 -4.14
C THR A 107 -5.24 -0.62 -5.54
N PRO A 108 -5.57 0.11 -6.62
CA PRO A 108 -5.17 -0.25 -7.99
C PRO A 108 -3.66 -0.38 -8.17
N ILE A 109 -2.89 0.44 -7.45
CA ILE A 109 -1.43 0.55 -7.60
C ILE A 109 -0.68 -0.44 -6.68
N LYS A 110 -1.01 -0.44 -5.37
CA LYS A 110 -0.30 -1.24 -4.36
C LYS A 110 -1.25 -1.65 -3.23
N SER A 111 -1.48 -2.95 -3.09
CA SER A 111 -2.21 -3.52 -1.96
C SER A 111 -1.25 -4.06 -0.91
N PHE A 112 -1.58 -3.89 0.37
CA PHE A 112 -0.71 -4.34 1.46
C PHE A 112 -1.51 -4.62 2.73
N ALA A 113 -0.96 -5.51 3.57
CA ALA A 113 -1.46 -5.75 4.92
C ALA A 113 -0.90 -4.72 5.90
N VAL A 114 -1.73 -4.32 6.86
CA VAL A 114 -1.35 -3.54 8.03
C VAL A 114 -1.92 -4.19 9.29
N TYR A 115 -1.27 -3.94 10.42
CA TYR A 115 -1.62 -4.48 11.72
C TYR A 115 -1.61 -3.34 12.75
N ALA A 116 -2.65 -3.30 13.58
CA ALA A 116 -2.77 -2.42 14.74
C ALA A 116 -2.27 -3.13 16.02
N ALA A 117 -1.97 -2.39 17.09
CA ALA A 117 -1.61 -3.03 18.37
C ALA A 117 -2.81 -3.73 19.00
N THR A 118 -4.01 -3.16 18.85
CA THR A 118 -5.20 -3.64 19.53
C THR A 118 -6.34 -3.89 18.55
N ALA A 119 -7.27 -4.75 18.94
CA ALA A 119 -8.49 -5.02 18.18
C ALA A 119 -9.36 -3.76 18.05
N THR A 120 -9.41 -2.93 19.10
CA THR A 120 -10.10 -1.63 19.10
C THR A 120 -9.49 -0.70 18.07
N GLU A 121 -8.17 -0.56 18.04
CA GLU A 121 -7.48 0.29 17.06
C GLU A 121 -7.73 -0.20 15.62
N LYS A 122 -7.68 -1.52 15.38
CA LYS A 122 -8.10 -2.09 14.08
C LYS A 122 -9.53 -1.67 13.71
N ALA A 123 -10.47 -1.85 14.63
CA ALA A 123 -11.88 -1.57 14.38
C ALA A 123 -12.12 -0.09 14.06
N GLU A 124 -11.50 0.82 14.81
CA GLU A 124 -11.60 2.27 14.60
C GLU A 124 -10.99 2.70 13.28
N TRP A 125 -9.77 2.26 12.95
CA TRP A 125 -9.13 2.56 11.66
C TRP A 125 -10.00 2.11 10.48
N MET A 126 -10.46 0.85 10.51
CA MET A 126 -11.29 0.31 9.44
C MET A 126 -12.62 1.06 9.33
N ALA A 127 -13.26 1.37 10.45
CA ALA A 127 -14.52 2.11 10.47
C ALA A 127 -14.37 3.53 9.90
N HIS A 128 -13.31 4.26 10.28
CA HIS A 128 -13.11 5.63 9.81
C HIS A 128 -12.74 5.69 8.34
N ILE A 129 -11.85 4.80 7.88
CA ILE A 129 -11.53 4.72 6.45
C ILE A 129 -12.81 4.41 5.66
N ASN A 130 -13.57 3.37 6.03
CA ASN A 130 -14.80 3.01 5.32
C ASN A 130 -15.82 4.15 5.30
N LYS A 131 -15.96 4.89 6.40
CA LYS A 131 -16.82 6.07 6.47
C LYS A 131 -16.37 7.15 5.50
N CYS A 132 -15.08 7.51 5.49
CA CYS A 132 -14.53 8.51 4.56
C CYS A 132 -14.71 8.09 3.10
N VAL A 133 -14.43 6.83 2.76
CA VAL A 133 -14.64 6.27 1.41
C VAL A 133 -16.13 6.38 1.01
N THR A 134 -17.03 5.96 1.89
CA THR A 134 -18.48 5.99 1.63
C THR A 134 -19.00 7.41 1.40
N ASP A 135 -18.58 8.36 2.25
CA ASP A 135 -18.97 9.76 2.12
C ASP A 135 -18.40 10.39 0.84
N LEU A 136 -17.17 10.05 0.46
CA LEU A 136 -16.51 10.55 -0.75
C LEU A 136 -17.18 10.00 -2.03
N LEU A 137 -17.47 8.71 -2.09
CA LEU A 137 -18.17 8.09 -3.23
C LEU A 137 -19.59 8.65 -3.38
N ARG A 138 -20.31 8.84 -2.27
CA ARG A 138 -21.64 9.49 -2.29
C ARG A 138 -21.58 10.92 -2.81
N LYS A 139 -20.57 11.71 -2.42
CA LYS A 139 -20.42 13.11 -2.85
C LYS A 139 -19.99 13.23 -4.32
N SER A 140 -19.11 12.35 -4.78
CA SER A 140 -18.54 12.39 -6.14
C SER A 140 -19.41 11.69 -7.19
N GLY A 141 -20.32 10.80 -6.79
CA GLY A 141 -21.08 9.94 -7.70
C GLY A 141 -20.23 8.88 -8.40
N LYS A 142 -18.94 8.75 -8.06
CA LYS A 142 -18.04 7.72 -8.61
C LYS A 142 -18.38 6.34 -8.02
N LYS A 143 -18.06 5.30 -8.78
CA LYS A 143 -18.10 3.92 -8.30
C LYS A 143 -16.78 3.57 -7.61
N ALA A 144 -16.84 2.66 -6.63
CA ALA A 144 -15.66 2.11 -5.98
C ALA A 144 -14.76 1.40 -7.01
N ALA A 145 -13.45 1.41 -6.77
CA ALA A 145 -12.51 0.65 -7.59
C ALA A 145 -12.81 -0.86 -7.52
N GLU A 146 -12.92 -1.51 -8.68
CA GLU A 146 -13.19 -2.96 -8.76
C GLU A 146 -11.91 -3.78 -8.87
N LYS A 147 -10.85 -3.20 -9.45
CA LYS A 147 -9.58 -3.88 -9.70
C LYS A 147 -8.49 -3.31 -8.79
N HIS A 148 -7.87 -4.21 -8.03
CA HIS A 148 -6.79 -3.89 -7.10
C HIS A 148 -5.53 -4.66 -7.46
N ALA A 149 -4.37 -4.11 -7.12
CA ALA A 149 -3.10 -4.83 -7.18
C ALA A 149 -3.13 -6.03 -6.23
N ALA A 150 -2.42 -7.10 -6.59
CA ALA A 150 -2.26 -8.24 -5.68
C ALA A 150 -1.41 -7.85 -4.46
N VAL A 151 -1.77 -8.39 -3.30
CA VAL A 151 -0.91 -8.33 -2.11
C VAL A 151 0.26 -9.27 -2.35
N TRP A 152 1.47 -8.80 -2.12
CA TRP A 152 2.65 -9.62 -2.29
C TRP A 152 2.82 -10.57 -1.12
N VAL A 153 3.15 -11.82 -1.46
CA VAL A 153 3.53 -12.85 -0.50
C VAL A 153 4.88 -12.44 0.13
N PRO A 154 4.97 -12.30 1.46
CA PRO A 154 6.23 -12.07 2.17
C PRO A 154 7.30 -13.10 1.83
N ASP A 155 8.56 -12.68 1.83
CA ASP A 155 9.69 -13.55 1.48
C ASP A 155 9.87 -14.71 2.46
N SER A 156 9.44 -14.54 3.71
CA SER A 156 9.48 -15.53 4.78
C SER A 156 8.46 -16.66 4.60
N GLU A 157 7.37 -16.44 3.87
CA GLU A 157 6.31 -17.44 3.68
C GLU A 157 6.72 -18.58 2.74
N THR A 158 7.81 -18.42 1.98
CA THR A 158 8.30 -19.50 1.13
C THR A 158 9.81 -19.48 0.92
N GLN A 159 10.40 -20.68 0.98
CA GLN A 159 11.80 -20.92 0.66
C GLN A 159 12.00 -21.46 -0.76
N VAL A 160 10.91 -21.73 -1.49
CA VAL A 160 10.93 -22.28 -2.85
C VAL A 160 10.04 -21.47 -3.80
N CYS A 161 10.36 -21.51 -5.09
CA CYS A 161 9.56 -20.84 -6.12
C CYS A 161 8.12 -21.34 -6.12
N MET A 162 7.14 -20.44 -6.00
CA MET A 162 5.71 -20.79 -5.93
C MET A 162 5.13 -21.29 -7.26
N HIS A 163 5.87 -21.17 -8.37
CA HIS A 163 5.46 -21.70 -9.67
C HIS A 163 6.06 -23.07 -9.93
N CYS A 164 7.40 -23.18 -10.09
CA CYS A 164 8.00 -24.47 -10.44
C CYS A 164 8.10 -25.43 -9.25
N LYS A 165 8.02 -24.96 -8.01
CA LYS A 165 8.22 -25.73 -6.77
C LYS A 165 9.56 -26.46 -6.66
N LYS A 166 10.49 -26.24 -7.61
CA LYS A 166 11.79 -26.90 -7.72
C LYS A 166 12.94 -26.02 -7.27
N THR A 167 12.92 -24.73 -7.62
CA THR A 167 14.00 -23.80 -7.29
C THR A 167 13.90 -23.38 -5.83
N GLN A 168 14.88 -23.77 -5.02
CA GLN A 168 15.09 -23.21 -3.68
C GLN A 168 15.76 -21.84 -3.79
N PHE A 169 15.29 -20.88 -2.99
CA PHE A 169 15.84 -19.54 -2.94
C PHE A 169 17.11 -19.51 -2.08
N THR A 170 18.15 -18.86 -2.60
CA THR A 170 19.46 -18.70 -1.97
C THR A 170 20.01 -17.30 -2.29
N LEU A 171 21.22 -16.98 -1.85
CA LEU A 171 21.88 -15.71 -2.22
C LEU A 171 22.12 -15.58 -3.74
N ILE A 172 22.26 -16.71 -4.44
CA ILE A 172 22.42 -16.79 -5.89
C ILE A 172 21.05 -16.89 -6.57
N ASN A 173 20.18 -17.77 -6.08
CA ASN A 173 18.81 -17.91 -6.58
C ASN A 173 17.89 -16.92 -5.87
N ARG A 174 17.92 -15.67 -6.31
CA ARG A 174 17.17 -14.57 -5.69
C ARG A 174 15.66 -14.71 -5.88
N ARG A 175 14.91 -14.19 -4.90
CA ARG A 175 13.44 -14.08 -4.93
C ARG A 175 13.01 -12.95 -5.87
N HIS A 176 11.88 -13.15 -6.55
CA HIS A 176 11.18 -12.10 -7.29
C HIS A 176 9.68 -12.18 -7.03
N HIS A 177 8.96 -11.07 -7.15
CA HIS A 177 7.50 -11.06 -7.07
C HIS A 177 6.88 -10.84 -8.43
N CYS A 178 5.85 -11.62 -8.76
CA CYS A 178 4.96 -11.32 -9.87
C CYS A 178 4.08 -10.12 -9.51
N ARG A 179 4.11 -9.04 -10.30
CA ARG A 179 3.29 -7.84 -10.01
C ARG A 179 1.79 -8.06 -10.20
N LYS A 180 1.41 -9.04 -11.03
CA LYS A 180 0.01 -9.38 -11.28
C LYS A 180 -0.62 -10.21 -10.16
N CYS A 181 0.07 -11.24 -9.66
CA CYS A 181 -0.49 -12.20 -8.70
C CYS A 181 0.19 -12.23 -7.32
N GLY A 182 1.26 -11.45 -7.10
CA GLY A 182 1.91 -11.30 -5.80
C GLY A 182 2.80 -12.47 -5.35
N LYS A 183 2.80 -13.61 -6.07
CA LYS A 183 3.59 -14.80 -5.72
C LYS A 183 5.11 -14.57 -5.79
N VAL A 184 5.85 -15.27 -4.92
CA VAL A 184 7.32 -15.34 -4.93
C VAL A 184 7.80 -16.38 -5.94
N VAL A 185 8.63 -15.96 -6.88
CA VAL A 185 9.04 -16.73 -8.07
C VAL A 185 10.52 -16.57 -8.36
N CYS A 186 11.12 -17.58 -8.99
CA CYS A 186 12.50 -17.50 -9.48
C CYS A 186 12.58 -16.74 -10.82
N GLY A 187 13.79 -16.34 -11.20
CA GLY A 187 14.06 -15.63 -12.45
C GLY A 187 13.49 -16.33 -13.69
N PRO A 188 13.75 -17.64 -13.89
CA PRO A 188 13.22 -18.41 -15.02
C PRO A 188 11.69 -18.43 -15.08
N CYS A 189 10.99 -18.55 -13.95
CA CYS A 189 9.52 -18.56 -13.91
C CYS A 189 8.88 -17.16 -14.09
N SER A 190 9.69 -16.11 -14.25
CA SER A 190 9.23 -14.72 -14.33
C SER A 190 10.07 -13.88 -15.30
N SER A 191 10.55 -14.48 -16.38
CA SER A 191 11.42 -13.83 -17.36
C SER A 191 10.73 -12.75 -18.21
N LYS A 192 9.41 -12.61 -18.11
CA LYS A 192 8.61 -11.67 -18.91
C LYS A 192 8.19 -10.43 -18.10
N LYS A 193 7.97 -9.34 -18.83
CA LYS A 193 7.42 -8.09 -18.30
C LYS A 193 6.20 -7.68 -19.12
N VAL A 194 5.20 -7.09 -18.47
CA VAL A 194 3.95 -6.63 -19.08
C VAL A 194 3.57 -5.27 -18.49
N ILE A 195 2.95 -4.39 -19.29
CA ILE A 195 2.37 -3.15 -18.79
C ILE A 195 1.06 -3.48 -18.07
N LEU A 196 1.05 -3.30 -16.75
CA LEU A 196 -0.16 -3.40 -15.94
C LEU A 196 -0.73 -1.99 -15.78
N THR A 197 -1.64 -1.60 -16.68
CA THR A 197 -2.11 -0.22 -16.89
C THR A 197 -2.55 0.50 -15.61
N HIS A 198 -3.14 -0.21 -14.65
CA HIS A 198 -3.61 0.36 -13.38
C HIS A 198 -2.51 0.47 -12.30
N GLN A 199 -1.33 -0.10 -12.53
CA GLN A 199 -0.20 -0.10 -11.58
C GLN A 199 0.98 0.76 -12.05
N SER A 200 1.32 0.70 -13.34
CA SER A 200 2.44 1.45 -13.91
C SER A 200 2.31 1.55 -15.43
N ASN A 201 2.82 2.66 -15.97
CA ASN A 201 3.05 2.85 -17.40
C ASN A 201 4.31 2.15 -17.90
N LYS A 202 5.18 1.64 -17.00
CA LYS A 202 6.37 0.86 -17.35
C LYS A 202 6.09 -0.64 -17.32
N PRO A 203 6.80 -1.45 -18.14
CA PRO A 203 6.68 -2.91 -18.08
C PRO A 203 7.10 -3.48 -16.71
N LEU A 204 6.20 -4.20 -16.06
CA LEU A 204 6.40 -4.83 -14.76
C LEU A 204 6.61 -6.34 -14.90
N ARG A 205 7.50 -6.91 -14.09
CA ARG A 205 7.76 -8.36 -14.07
C ARG A 205 6.51 -9.17 -13.69
N VAL A 206 6.19 -10.16 -14.51
CA VAL A 206 5.11 -11.12 -14.23
C VAL A 206 5.63 -12.54 -14.33
N CYS A 207 4.99 -13.48 -13.61
CA CYS A 207 5.26 -14.90 -13.83
C CYS A 207 4.74 -15.34 -15.19
N LEU A 208 5.28 -16.43 -15.72
CA LEU A 208 4.91 -16.94 -17.05
C LEU A 208 3.40 -17.23 -17.15
N THR A 209 2.78 -17.81 -16.12
CA THR A 209 1.33 -18.04 -16.09
C THR A 209 0.52 -16.75 -16.27
N CYS A 210 0.86 -15.69 -15.52
CA CYS A 210 0.15 -14.41 -15.66
C CYS A 210 0.46 -13.72 -16.99
N HIS A 211 1.64 -13.92 -17.56
CA HIS A 211 1.95 -13.42 -18.89
C HIS A 211 1.01 -14.08 -19.92
N ASP A 212 0.90 -15.40 -19.89
CA ASP A 212 0.10 -16.17 -20.85
C ASP A 212 -1.40 -15.82 -20.73
N GLU A 213 -1.94 -15.72 -19.50
CA GLU A 213 -3.31 -15.28 -19.26
C GLU A 213 -3.62 -13.91 -19.89
N ILE A 214 -2.67 -12.96 -19.77
CA ILE A 214 -2.84 -11.61 -20.32
C ILE A 214 -2.75 -11.64 -21.85
N SER A 215 -1.80 -12.39 -22.41
CA SER A 215 -1.64 -12.54 -23.86
C SER A 215 -2.85 -13.21 -24.51
N SER A 216 -3.43 -14.23 -23.88
CA SER A 216 -4.65 -14.90 -24.35
C SER A 216 -5.88 -14.00 -24.28
N SER A 217 -5.94 -13.10 -23.29
CA SER A 217 -7.04 -12.13 -23.16
C SER A 217 -6.97 -11.03 -24.22
N GLN A 218 -5.78 -10.66 -24.68
CA GLN A 218 -5.57 -9.64 -25.71
C GLN A 218 -5.84 -10.15 -27.13
N SER A 219 -5.72 -11.46 -27.37
CA SER A 219 -5.96 -12.07 -28.69
C SER A 219 -7.44 -12.26 -29.01
N GLN A 220 -8.35 -12.07 -28.06
CA GLN A 220 -9.79 -12.11 -28.27
C GLN A 220 -10.42 -10.73 -28.56
N THR A 221 -9.72 -9.64 -28.26
CA THR A 221 -10.14 -8.28 -28.61
C THR A 221 -9.37 -7.83 -29.85
N GLY A 222 -9.79 -8.30 -31.02
CA GLY A 222 -9.18 -7.93 -32.30
C GLY A 222 -9.30 -6.43 -32.57
N ASN A 223 -8.22 -5.69 -32.30
CA ASN A 223 -7.84 -4.53 -33.10
C ASN A 223 -6.32 -4.44 -33.13
N SER A 224 -5.78 -4.70 -34.33
CA SER A 224 -4.39 -4.97 -34.62
C SER A 224 -3.49 -3.75 -34.43
N THR A 225 -2.31 -3.97 -33.84
CA THR A 225 -1.05 -3.52 -34.44
C THR A 225 0.08 -4.44 -33.98
N PRO A 226 0.89 -5.01 -34.89
CA PRO A 226 2.00 -5.87 -34.52
C PRO A 226 3.15 -4.99 -34.04
N VAL A 227 3.46 -4.99 -32.74
CA VAL A 227 4.75 -4.48 -32.26
C VAL A 227 5.78 -5.58 -32.52
N ASN A 228 6.54 -5.38 -33.59
CA ASN A 228 7.62 -6.25 -34.03
C ASN A 228 8.68 -6.39 -32.91
N SER A 229 8.73 -7.58 -32.29
CA SER A 229 9.71 -7.91 -31.27
C SER A 229 11.03 -8.30 -31.91
N ASN A 230 11.81 -7.29 -32.30
CA ASN A 230 13.24 -7.44 -32.58
C ASN A 230 13.99 -6.38 -31.77
N MET A 231 14.25 -6.67 -30.50
CA MET A 231 15.32 -6.01 -29.76
C MET A 231 16.23 -7.06 -29.13
N LYS A 232 17.46 -6.99 -29.62
CA LYS A 232 18.65 -7.76 -29.30
C LYS A 232 18.87 -7.82 -27.79
N GLU A 233 19.14 -9.02 -27.29
CA GLU A 233 19.63 -9.25 -25.93
C GLU A 233 20.90 -8.41 -25.70
N THR A 234 20.78 -7.43 -24.83
CA THR A 234 21.89 -7.03 -23.97
C THR A 234 21.43 -7.29 -22.54
N ALA A 235 22.06 -8.28 -21.92
CA ALA A 235 21.95 -8.51 -20.50
C ALA A 235 22.55 -7.30 -19.77
N ASN A 236 21.70 -6.31 -19.51
CA ASN A 236 22.02 -5.27 -18.55
C ASN A 236 20.94 -5.33 -17.46
N ASP A 237 21.30 -6.03 -16.39
CA ASP A 237 20.59 -6.05 -15.14
C ASP A 237 20.60 -4.63 -14.54
N SER A 238 19.59 -3.84 -14.91
CA SER A 238 19.32 -2.57 -14.26
C SER A 238 18.06 -2.72 -13.42
N SER A 239 18.34 -3.09 -12.18
CA SER A 239 17.53 -3.01 -10.98
C SER A 239 16.99 -1.60 -10.73
N GLY A 240 15.84 -1.52 -10.05
CA GLY A 240 15.50 -0.36 -9.21
C GLY A 240 14.38 0.54 -9.72
N GLU A 241 13.12 0.11 -9.56
CA GLU A 241 12.24 1.03 -8.82
C GLU A 241 12.49 0.69 -7.35
N ASP A 242 13.38 1.49 -6.79
CA ASP A 242 13.91 1.42 -5.45
C ASP A 242 12.79 1.59 -4.41
N ASP A 243 12.29 0.47 -3.90
CA ASP A 243 12.11 0.34 -2.45
C ASP A 243 13.48 -0.09 -1.89
N SER A 244 14.51 0.76 -2.07
CA SER A 244 15.78 0.67 -1.33
C SER A 244 15.46 1.05 0.11
N ASP A 245 15.00 0.06 0.86
CA ASP A 245 15.21 0.03 2.28
C ASP A 245 16.64 -0.50 2.45
N GLU A 246 17.62 0.41 2.52
CA GLU A 246 18.91 0.11 3.11
C GLU A 246 18.63 -0.32 4.56
N ASP A 247 18.69 -1.62 4.81
CA ASP A 247 18.53 -2.22 6.12
C ASP A 247 19.93 -2.59 6.61
N THR A 248 20.37 -2.03 7.73
CA THR A 248 21.34 -2.70 8.59
C THR A 248 20.66 -3.95 9.15
N ASP A 249 21.30 -5.10 8.98
CA ASP A 249 20.79 -6.39 9.43
C ASP A 249 20.79 -6.46 10.96
N ASP A 250 19.62 -6.33 11.58
CA ASP A 250 19.36 -6.81 12.94
C ASP A 250 18.46 -8.06 12.84
N PRO A 251 18.97 -9.25 13.19
CA PRO A 251 18.26 -10.52 13.03
C PRO A 251 17.14 -10.79 14.05
N SER A 252 16.75 -9.84 14.91
CA SER A 252 15.94 -10.15 16.11
C SER A 252 14.45 -9.78 16.10
N ILE A 253 13.84 -9.30 15.01
CA ILE A 253 12.42 -8.85 15.03
C ILE A 253 11.49 -9.84 14.32
N HIS A 254 11.00 -10.83 15.08
CA HIS A 254 9.93 -11.78 14.69
C HIS A 254 8.52 -11.32 15.10
N SER A 255 8.34 -10.05 15.49
CA SER A 255 7.06 -9.53 15.99
C SER A 255 6.82 -8.10 15.51
N PRO A 256 5.57 -7.68 15.25
CA PRO A 256 5.28 -6.27 14.98
C PRO A 256 5.72 -5.42 16.19
N PRO A 257 6.52 -4.36 15.99
CA PRO A 257 6.93 -3.49 17.09
C PRO A 257 5.72 -2.74 17.67
N ALA A 258 5.82 -2.38 18.95
CA ALA A 258 4.78 -1.65 19.67
C ALA A 258 4.32 -0.42 18.88
N THR A 259 3.02 -0.35 18.55
CA THR A 259 2.42 0.82 17.92
C THR A 259 2.06 1.85 18.99
N THR A 260 2.12 3.13 18.64
CA THR A 260 1.45 4.18 19.42
C THR A 260 0.00 4.25 19.01
N GLU A 261 -0.90 4.33 20.00
CA GLU A 261 -2.36 4.43 19.83
C GLU A 261 -2.77 5.42 18.73
N LEU A 262 -3.75 5.01 17.92
CA LEU A 262 -4.54 5.89 17.07
C LEU A 262 -5.01 7.09 17.87
N LYS A 263 -4.48 8.26 17.52
CA LYS A 263 -5.00 9.53 17.98
C LYS A 263 -6.05 9.98 16.98
N ILE A 264 -7.29 9.75 17.34
CA ILE A 264 -8.39 10.45 16.71
C ILE A 264 -8.25 11.92 17.09
N VAL A 265 -7.85 12.76 16.14
CA VAL A 265 -7.58 14.18 16.39
C VAL A 265 -8.88 14.99 16.50
N SER A 266 -10.03 14.32 16.50
CA SER A 266 -11.37 14.85 16.76
C SER A 266 -12.12 13.92 17.71
N SER A 267 -11.89 14.08 19.01
CA SER A 267 -12.57 13.32 20.08
C SER A 267 -14.10 13.48 20.07
N ASP A 268 -14.62 14.56 19.49
CA ASP A 268 -16.06 14.87 19.46
C ASP A 268 -16.80 14.21 18.28
N CYS A 269 -16.11 13.37 17.49
CA CYS A 269 -16.69 12.69 16.33
C CYS A 269 -17.39 11.35 16.70
N PHE A 270 -17.30 10.91 17.96
CA PHE A 270 -17.59 9.53 18.38
C PHE A 270 -18.49 9.35 19.61
N ASP A 271 -19.26 10.37 20.02
CA ASP A 271 -20.38 10.14 20.94
C ASP A 271 -21.50 9.39 20.18
N VAL A 272 -21.35 8.06 20.11
CA VAL A 272 -22.43 7.13 19.82
C VAL A 272 -23.07 6.81 21.17
N ARG A 273 -24.11 7.57 21.53
CA ARG A 273 -25.14 7.06 22.43
C ARG A 273 -26.08 6.15 21.63
#